data_AF-A0A127M646-F1
#
_entry.id   AF-A0A127M646-F1
#
_cell.length_a   1.000
_cell.length_b   1.000
_cell.length_c   1.000
_cell.angle_alpha   90.00
_cell.angle_beta   90.00
_cell.angle_gamma   90.00
#
_symmetry.space_group_name_H-M   'P 1'
#
loop_
_entity.id
_entity.type
_entity.pdbx_description
1 polymer ?
#
loop_
_entity_poly.entity_id
_entity_poly.type
_entity_poly.pdbx_seq_one_letter_code
_entity_poly.pdbx_strand_id
1 'polypeptide(L)'
;MDDANMNALDLSLLDELREFMDADLHILISEFEEDTRERLLQVAQAIERRDAETLRQTAHSLKGGAATLGAVGLSQQFRGLELRGRDASFSGIEQDFGNTQRSFEEAMASLNKWLAHV
;
A
#
# COMPACT_ATOMS: atom_id res chain seq x y z
N MET A 1 18.06 -4.88 17.99
CA MET A 1 18.36 -4.35 16.65
C MET A 1 17.11 -4.58 15.84
N ASP A 2 16.37 -3.50 15.60
CA ASP A 2 15.26 -3.31 14.66
C ASP A 2 14.12 -4.35 14.59
N ASP A 3 13.40 -4.52 15.70
CA ASP A 3 12.10 -5.22 15.74
C ASP A 3 10.91 -4.34 15.30
N ALA A 4 11.13 -3.05 15.00
CA ALA A 4 10.05 -2.10 14.69
C ALA A 4 9.45 -2.28 13.27
N ASN A 5 10.13 -3.00 12.37
CA ASN A 5 9.72 -3.14 10.97
C ASN A 5 8.94 -4.44 10.67
N MET A 6 8.77 -5.34 11.65
CA MET A 6 7.96 -6.56 11.53
C MET A 6 6.47 -6.34 11.80
N ASN A 7 6.05 -5.12 12.20
CA ASN A 7 4.65 -4.83 12.56
C ASN A 7 3.80 -4.34 11.36
N ALA A 8 4.37 -4.29 10.15
CA ALA A 8 3.73 -3.75 8.95
C ALA A 8 3.35 -4.81 7.90
N LEU A 9 3.92 -6.03 7.99
CA LEU A 9 3.62 -7.16 7.13
C LEU A 9 3.01 -8.32 7.94
N ASP A 10 1.99 -8.96 7.40
CA ASP A 10 1.45 -10.22 7.89
C ASP A 10 2.23 -11.38 7.27
N LEU A 11 3.25 -11.83 7.99
CA LEU A 11 4.15 -12.90 7.53
C LEU A 11 3.43 -14.26 7.42
N SER A 12 2.43 -14.51 8.27
CA SER A 12 1.66 -15.76 8.21
C SER A 12 0.85 -15.84 6.93
N LEU A 13 0.20 -14.74 6.53
CA LEU A 13 -0.49 -14.68 5.24
C LEU A 13 0.47 -14.84 4.06
N LEU A 14 1.65 -14.21 4.12
CA LEU A 14 2.66 -14.34 3.07
C LEU A 14 3.17 -15.78 2.93
N ASP A 15 3.42 -16.47 4.05
CA ASP A 15 3.82 -17.88 4.05
C ASP A 15 2.71 -18.76 3.44
N GLU A 16 1.45 -18.54 3.80
CA GLU A 16 0.30 -19.25 3.20
C GLU A 16 0.25 -19.01 1.68
N LEU A 17 0.32 -17.74 1.24
CA LEU A 17 0.30 -17.40 -0.19
C LEU A 17 1.43 -18.08 -0.97
N ARG A 18 2.63 -18.16 -0.38
CA ARG A 18 3.77 -18.83 -1.01
C ARG A 18 3.57 -20.33 -1.14
N GLU A 19 3.04 -20.98 -0.10
CA GLU A 19 2.75 -22.43 -0.14
C GLU A 19 1.76 -22.79 -1.26
N PHE A 20 0.82 -21.90 -1.57
CA PHE A 20 -0.15 -22.12 -2.65
C PHE A 20 0.31 -21.64 -4.03
N MET A 21 1.19 -20.63 -4.11
CA MET A 21 1.38 -19.82 -5.33
C MET A 21 2.83 -19.38 -5.60
N ASP A 22 3.85 -20.03 -5.02
CA ASP A 22 5.27 -19.61 -5.01
C ASP A 22 5.75 -18.77 -6.21
N ALA A 23 5.79 -19.34 -7.43
CA ALA A 23 6.24 -18.62 -8.63
C ALA A 23 5.35 -17.42 -9.02
N ASP A 24 4.03 -17.52 -8.78
CA ASP A 24 3.06 -16.48 -9.07
C ASP A 24 3.09 -15.36 -8.03
N LEU A 25 3.56 -15.63 -6.80
CA LEU A 25 3.65 -14.62 -5.74
C LEU A 25 4.68 -13.53 -6.08
N HIS A 26 5.81 -13.90 -6.70
CA HIS A 26 6.78 -12.93 -7.19
C HIS A 26 6.17 -12.00 -8.25
N ILE A 27 5.39 -12.57 -9.17
CA ILE A 27 4.70 -11.80 -10.22
C ILE A 27 3.67 -10.88 -9.59
N LEU A 28 2.85 -11.39 -8.67
CA LEU A 28 1.81 -10.63 -7.99
C LEU A 28 2.37 -9.42 -7.23
N ILE A 29 3.49 -9.59 -6.52
CA ILE A 29 4.15 -8.49 -5.80
C ILE A 29 4.71 -7.45 -6.79
N SER A 30 5.30 -7.89 -7.91
CA SER A 30 5.80 -6.99 -8.95
C SER A 30 4.67 -6.21 -9.63
N GLU A 31 3.56 -6.86 -9.98
CA GLU A 31 2.39 -6.22 -10.58
C GLU A 31 1.74 -5.22 -9.62
N PHE A 32 1.65 -5.58 -8.34
CA PHE A 32 1.17 -4.67 -7.31
C PHE A 32 2.07 -3.44 -7.15
N GLU A 33 3.40 -3.60 -7.22
CA GLU A 33 4.32 -2.46 -7.15
C GLU A 33 4.09 -1.49 -8.31
N GLU A 34 4.02 -2.00 -9.53
CA GLU A 34 3.83 -1.20 -10.74
C GLU A 34 2.48 -0.48 -10.73
N ASP A 35 1.39 -1.21 -10.51
CA ASP A 35 0.03 -0.63 -10.41
C ASP A 35 -0.07 0.40 -9.29
N THR A 36 0.55 0.15 -8.13
CA THR A 36 0.53 1.10 -7.02
C THR A 36 1.28 2.38 -7.35
N ARG A 37 2.45 2.29 -8.02
CA ARG A 37 3.19 3.49 -8.45
C ARG A 37 2.36 4.36 -9.38
N GLU A 38 1.66 3.76 -10.35
CA GLU A 38 0.78 4.50 -11.25
C GLU A 38 -0.40 5.16 -10.51
N ARG A 39 -1.04 4.44 -9.59
CA ARG A 39 -2.17 4.97 -8.82
C ARG A 39 -1.76 6.02 -7.80
N LEU A 40 -0.54 5.99 -7.27
CA LEU A 40 -0.03 7.07 -6.42
C LEU A 40 0.07 8.39 -7.20
N LEU A 41 0.37 8.35 -8.50
CA LEU A 41 0.30 9.55 -9.35
C LEU A 41 -1.14 10.05 -9.49
N GLN A 42 -2.12 9.14 -9.64
CA GLN A 42 -3.54 9.50 -9.66
C GLN A 42 -4.01 10.11 -8.33
N VAL A 43 -3.55 9.58 -7.19
CA VAL A 43 -3.81 10.15 -5.87
C VAL A 43 -3.25 11.56 -5.77
N ALA A 44 -2.00 11.79 -6.21
CA ALA A 44 -1.39 13.11 -6.22
C ALA A 44 -2.23 14.11 -7.06
N GLN A 45 -2.64 13.71 -8.26
CA GLN A 45 -3.50 14.55 -9.12
C GLN A 45 -4.88 14.82 -8.49
N ALA A 46 -5.47 13.83 -7.84
CA ALA A 46 -6.74 13.99 -7.14
C ALA A 46 -6.62 14.97 -5.97
N ILE A 47 -5.51 14.92 -5.22
CA ILE A 47 -5.21 15.88 -4.15
C ILE A 47 -5.08 17.30 -4.72
N GLU A 48 -4.27 17.50 -5.75
CA GLU A 48 -4.07 18.81 -6.39
C GLU A 48 -5.38 19.42 -6.89
N ARG A 49 -6.24 18.59 -7.51
CA ARG A 49 -7.54 19.01 -8.06
C ARG A 49 -8.65 19.07 -7.01
N ARG A 50 -8.36 18.66 -5.76
CA ARG A 50 -9.36 18.45 -4.70
C ARG A 50 -10.52 17.55 -5.13
N ASP A 51 -10.21 16.53 -5.91
CA ASP A 51 -11.15 15.52 -6.37
C ASP A 51 -11.30 14.41 -5.31
N ALA A 52 -12.29 14.62 -4.44
CA ALA A 52 -12.53 13.77 -3.28
C ALA A 52 -12.95 12.34 -3.66
N GLU A 53 -13.71 12.18 -4.75
CA GLU A 53 -14.21 10.88 -5.17
C GLU A 53 -13.11 10.04 -5.82
N THR A 54 -12.31 10.64 -6.71
CA THR A 54 -11.14 9.94 -7.27
C THR A 54 -10.16 9.54 -6.18
N LEU A 55 -9.86 10.43 -5.22
CA LEU A 55 -9.03 10.10 -4.07
C LEU A 55 -9.58 8.90 -3.29
N ARG A 56 -10.88 8.91 -2.97
CA ARG A 56 -11.54 7.84 -2.21
C ARG A 56 -11.48 6.51 -2.94
N GLN A 57 -11.85 6.48 -4.23
CA GLN A 57 -11.91 5.26 -5.02
C GLN A 57 -10.51 4.67 -5.24
N THR A 58 -9.53 5.49 -5.61
CA THR A 58 -8.16 5.02 -5.83
C THR A 58 -7.55 4.49 -4.54
N ALA A 59 -7.71 5.20 -3.42
CA ALA A 59 -7.23 4.73 -2.12
C ALA A 59 -7.94 3.45 -1.65
N HIS A 60 -9.24 3.30 -1.92
CA HIS A 60 -9.98 2.08 -1.60
C HIS A 60 -9.42 0.85 -2.32
N SER A 61 -9.16 0.96 -3.62
CA SER A 61 -8.58 -0.14 -4.41
C SER A 61 -7.18 -0.51 -3.93
N LEU A 62 -6.33 0.50 -3.69
CA LEU A 62 -4.96 0.31 -3.19
C LEU A 62 -4.91 -0.34 -1.80
N LYS A 63 -5.82 0.06 -0.90
CA LYS A 63 -5.99 -0.57 0.42
C LYS A 63 -6.24 -2.07 0.29
N GLY A 64 -7.13 -2.46 -0.64
CA GLY A 64 -7.46 -3.86 -0.90
C GLY A 64 -6.25 -4.65 -1.39
N GLY A 65 -5.54 -4.14 -2.41
CA GLY A 65 -4.32 -4.78 -2.93
C GLY A 65 -3.25 -4.97 -1.84
N ALA A 66 -2.99 -3.93 -1.04
CA ALA A 66 -2.03 -4.01 0.07
C ALA A 66 -2.45 -5.05 1.12
N ALA A 67 -3.74 -5.16 1.44
CA ALA A 67 -4.24 -6.15 2.39
C ALA A 67 -4.08 -7.58 1.87
N THR A 68 -4.35 -7.82 0.58
CA THR A 68 -4.19 -9.14 -0.05
C THR A 68 -2.75 -9.64 0.02
N LEU A 69 -1.77 -8.73 -0.04
CA LEU A 69 -0.34 -9.06 0.08
C LEU A 69 0.18 -9.04 1.53
N GLY A 70 -0.71 -8.95 2.52
CA GLY A 70 -0.30 -8.87 3.91
C GLY A 70 0.40 -7.57 4.29
N ALA A 71 0.46 -6.56 3.42
CA ALA A 71 1.03 -5.25 3.72
C ALA A 71 0.08 -4.39 4.58
N VAL A 72 -0.23 -4.89 5.78
CA VAL A 72 -1.22 -4.33 6.70
C VAL A 72 -0.93 -2.88 7.08
N GLY A 73 0.32 -2.50 7.30
CA GLY A 73 0.71 -1.13 7.61
C GLY A 73 0.35 -0.16 6.47
N LEU A 74 0.70 -0.54 5.24
CA LEU A 74 0.40 0.22 4.03
C LEU A 74 -1.11 0.28 3.76
N SER A 75 -1.83 -0.83 3.96
CA SER A 75 -3.29 -0.88 3.83
C SER A 75 -3.96 0.15 4.76
N GLN A 76 -3.46 0.32 5.99
CA GLN A 76 -3.97 1.35 6.91
C GLN A 76 -3.68 2.78 6.45
N GLN A 77 -2.53 3.03 5.81
CA GLN A 77 -2.25 4.36 5.21
C GLN A 77 -3.24 4.68 4.09
N PHE A 78 -3.49 3.74 3.18
CA PHE A 78 -4.50 3.91 2.14
C PHE A 78 -5.92 4.07 2.70
N ARG A 79 -6.27 3.35 3.77
CA ARG A 79 -7.53 3.59 4.49
C ARG A 79 -7.62 5.02 5.03
N GLY A 80 -6.53 5.58 5.52
CA GLY A 80 -6.44 7.00 5.90
C GLY A 80 -6.87 7.91 4.76
N LEU A 81 -6.21 7.80 3.59
CA LEU A 81 -6.53 8.59 2.40
C LEU A 81 -7.96 8.35 1.88
N GLU A 82 -8.47 7.12 1.95
CA GLU A 82 -9.86 6.79 1.62
C GLU A 82 -10.84 7.59 2.49
N LEU A 83 -10.60 7.65 3.80
CA LEU A 83 -11.43 8.43 4.73
C LEU A 83 -11.33 9.94 4.43
N ARG A 84 -10.13 10.44 4.10
CA ARG A 84 -9.93 11.83 3.68
C ARG A 84 -10.76 12.18 2.44
N GLY A 85 -10.77 11.29 1.44
CA GLY A 85 -11.61 11.43 0.24
C GLY A 85 -13.10 11.35 0.55
N ARG A 86 -13.52 10.38 1.37
CA ARG A 86 -14.93 10.25 1.81
C ARG A 86 -15.44 11.53 2.50
N ASP A 87 -14.63 12.13 3.35
CA ASP A 87 -14.98 13.30 4.13
C ASP A 87 -14.66 14.62 3.39
N ALA A 88 -14.19 14.54 2.14
CA ALA A 88 -13.71 15.67 1.33
C ALA A 88 -12.74 16.60 2.07
N SER A 89 -11.88 16.02 2.91
CA SER A 89 -10.95 16.74 3.78
C SER A 89 -9.54 16.78 3.20
N PHE A 90 -9.11 17.96 2.78
CA PHE A 90 -7.78 18.19 2.19
C PHE A 90 -6.79 18.90 3.13
N SER A 91 -7.18 19.22 4.37
CA SER A 91 -6.28 19.91 5.31
C SER A 91 -5.14 19.01 5.82
N GLY A 92 -3.90 19.26 5.41
CA GLY A 92 -2.75 18.42 5.79
C GLY A 92 -2.68 17.09 5.03
N ILE A 93 -3.42 16.97 3.92
CA ILE A 93 -3.43 15.74 3.12
C ILE A 93 -2.09 15.46 2.45
N GLU A 94 -1.29 16.48 2.21
CA GLU A 94 0.05 16.37 1.64
C GLU A 94 0.99 15.62 2.60
N GLN A 95 0.83 15.83 3.91
CA GLN A 95 1.58 15.09 4.94
C GLN A 95 1.10 13.64 5.01
N ASP A 96 -0.21 13.41 5.00
CA ASP A 96 -0.80 12.05 4.98
C ASP A 96 -0.34 11.26 3.74
N PHE A 97 -0.32 11.93 2.58
CA PHE A 97 0.15 11.35 1.33
C PHE A 97 1.66 11.05 1.35
N GLY A 98 2.48 11.98 1.84
CA GLY A 98 3.92 11.75 2.00
C GLY A 98 4.25 10.58 2.94
N ASN A 99 3.47 10.40 4.02
CA ASN A 99 3.58 9.23 4.90
C ASN A 99 3.17 7.94 4.20
N THR A 100 2.11 7.99 3.38
CA THR A 100 1.65 6.84 2.58
C THR A 100 2.71 6.41 1.57
N GLN A 101 3.34 7.36 0.87
CA GLN A 101 4.44 7.07 -0.07
C GLN A 101 5.63 6.43 0.62
N ARG A 102 6.03 6.92 1.80
CA ARG A 102 7.11 6.30 2.58
C ARG A 102 6.76 4.88 3.00
N SER A 103 5.54 4.68 3.52
CA SER A 103 5.06 3.36 3.92
C SER A 103 5.00 2.38 2.74
N PHE A 104 4.74 2.87 1.53
CA PHE A 104 4.76 2.05 0.32
C PHE A 104 6.18 1.55 0.03
N GLU A 105 7.17 2.44 -0.03
CA GLU A 105 8.57 2.05 -0.28
C GLU A 105 9.10 1.10 0.82
N GLU A 106 8.75 1.35 2.09
CA GLU A 106 9.10 0.47 3.22
C GLU A 106 8.45 -0.92 3.11
N ALA A 107 7.18 -0.98 2.71
CA ALA A 107 6.47 -2.24 2.51
C ALA A 107 7.07 -3.04 1.34
N MET A 108 7.35 -2.40 0.21
CA MET A 108 7.96 -3.07 -0.95
C MET A 108 9.38 -3.55 -0.65
N ALA A 109 10.19 -2.76 0.04
CA ALA A 109 11.51 -3.20 0.48
C ALA A 109 11.42 -4.42 1.41
N SER A 110 10.43 -4.45 2.29
CA SER A 110 10.22 -5.56 3.23
C SER A 110 9.71 -6.83 2.53
N LEU A 111 8.77 -6.70 1.59
CA LEU A 111 8.26 -7.80 0.75
C LEU A 111 9.39 -8.41 -0.11
N ASN A 112 10.16 -7.57 -0.80
CA ASN A 112 11.29 -8.02 -1.62
C ASN A 112 12.39 -8.69 -0.77
N LYS A 113 12.65 -8.16 0.43
CA LYS A 113 13.57 -8.80 1.37
C LYS A 113 13.05 -10.17 1.79
N TRP A 114 11.78 -10.30 2.14
CA TRP A 114 11.18 -11.57 2.52
C TRP A 114 11.27 -12.60 1.39
N LEU A 115 10.91 -12.22 0.15
CA LEU A 115 11.03 -13.05 -1.05
C LEU A 115 12.46 -13.56 -1.30
N ALA A 116 13.48 -12.79 -0.95
CA ALA A 116 14.88 -13.19 -1.14
C ALA A 116 15.39 -14.21 -0.09
N HIS A 117 14.65 -14.43 1.00
CA HIS A 117 15.05 -15.29 2.12
C HIS A 117 14.16 -16.56 2.25
N VAL A 118 13.16 -16.72 1.39
CA VAL A 118 12.26 -17.89 1.32
C VAL A 118 12.55 -18.74 0.10
#